data_AF-A0A960UWS0-F1
#
_entry.id   AF-A0A960UWS0-F1
#
_cell.length_a   1.000
_cell.length_b   1.000
_cell.length_c   1.000
_cell.angle_alpha   90.00
_cell.angle_beta   90.00
_cell.angle_gamma   90.00
#
_symmetry.space_group_name_H-M   'P 1'
#
loop_
_entity.id
_entity.type
_entity.pdbx_description
1 polymer ?
#
loop_
_entity_poly.entity_id
_entity_poly.type
_entity_poly.pdbx_seq_one_letter_code
_entity_poly.pdbx_strand_id
1 'polypeptide(L)'
;MAFEELIETMKQTGRFNPSPSFQNNDLDQWESEHNMKLPASFRAILTAGSYEIANFYFHPLKESSDFPGYVLFARWNDDEFALKSDNSDEAVYVLLKGEQPYRKSDSFQEWFRTMADLTARTNNPE
;
A
#
# COMPACT_ATOMS: atom_id res chain seq x y z
N MET A 1 -15.90 4.47 6.26
CA MET A 1 -16.74 5.32 5.38
C MET A 1 -15.93 5.88 4.21
N ALA A 2 -15.08 6.92 4.35
CA ALA A 2 -14.48 7.57 3.17
C ALA A 2 -13.40 6.77 2.38
N PHE A 3 -12.92 5.64 2.90
CA PHE A 3 -11.94 4.77 2.21
C PHE A 3 -12.61 3.59 1.51
N GLU A 4 -13.68 3.04 2.06
CA GLU A 4 -14.50 2.01 1.41
C GLU A 4 -15.16 2.57 0.14
N GLU A 5 -15.67 3.81 0.19
CA GLU A 5 -16.19 4.52 -0.98
C GLU A 5 -15.14 4.71 -2.08
N LEU A 6 -13.86 4.89 -1.70
CA LEU A 6 -12.76 4.97 -2.66
C LEU A 6 -12.61 3.64 -3.39
N ILE A 7 -12.58 2.53 -2.65
CA ILE A 7 -12.50 1.16 -3.20
C ILE A 7 -13.69 0.88 -4.11
N GLU A 8 -14.91 1.27 -3.69
CA GLU A 8 -16.12 1.11 -4.51
C GLU A 8 -16.07 1.94 -5.79
N THR A 9 -15.63 3.20 -5.70
CA THR A 9 -15.43 4.06 -6.89
C THR A 9 -14.44 3.42 -7.85
N MET A 10 -13.32 2.88 -7.33
CA MET A 10 -12.31 2.23 -8.16
C MET A 10 -12.81 0.92 -8.79
N LYS A 11 -13.62 0.13 -8.06
CA LYS A 11 -14.34 -1.03 -8.62
C LYS A 11 -15.20 -0.63 -9.81
N GLN A 12 -15.91 0.49 -9.73
CA GLN A 12 -16.76 0.98 -10.81
C GLN A 12 -15.97 1.46 -12.04
N THR A 13 -14.74 1.95 -11.87
CA THR A 13 -13.89 2.40 -12.99
C THR A 13 -13.30 1.26 -13.83
N GLY A 14 -13.51 -0.01 -13.45
CA GLY A 14 -12.96 -1.18 -14.16
C GLY A 14 -11.44 -1.36 -14.01
N ARG A 15 -10.77 -0.53 -13.19
CA ARG A 15 -9.32 -0.55 -12.92
C ARG A 15 -8.97 -1.36 -11.67
N PHE A 16 -9.90 -2.19 -11.24
CA PHE A 16 -9.82 -2.98 -10.03
C PHE A 16 -9.98 -4.44 -10.38
N ASN A 17 -8.98 -5.24 -10.05
CA ASN A 17 -9.08 -6.68 -10.17
C ASN A 17 -9.54 -7.23 -8.81
N PRO A 18 -10.77 -7.78 -8.69
CA PRO A 18 -11.30 -8.32 -7.44
C PRO A 18 -10.66 -9.69 -7.08
N SER A 19 -9.34 -9.77 -7.17
CA SER A 19 -8.54 -10.91 -6.74
C SER A 19 -7.81 -10.50 -5.45
N PRO A 20 -8.38 -10.78 -4.27
CA PRO A 20 -7.76 -10.43 -3.00
C PRO A 20 -6.41 -11.14 -2.87
N SER A 21 -5.38 -10.38 -2.51
CA SER A 21 -4.03 -10.94 -2.31
C SER A 21 -3.92 -11.68 -0.97
N PHE A 22 -4.75 -11.31 0.01
CA PHE A 22 -4.76 -11.90 1.35
C PHE A 22 -6.19 -12.00 1.89
N GLN A 23 -6.50 -13.02 2.68
CA GLN A 23 -7.71 -13.07 3.50
C GLN A 23 -7.48 -12.40 4.85
N ASN A 24 -8.55 -11.99 5.55
CA ASN A 24 -8.42 -11.37 6.87
C ASN A 24 -7.61 -12.24 7.84
N ASN A 25 -7.84 -13.55 7.86
CA ASN A 25 -7.10 -14.47 8.72
C ASN A 25 -5.60 -14.51 8.41
N ASP A 26 -5.20 -14.40 7.14
CA ASP A 26 -3.77 -14.36 6.76
C ASP A 26 -3.10 -13.08 7.29
N LEU A 27 -3.83 -11.97 7.26
CA LEU A 27 -3.35 -10.69 7.81
C LEU A 27 -3.25 -10.72 9.32
N ASP A 28 -4.26 -11.27 10.02
CA ASP A 28 -4.21 -11.41 11.48
C ASP A 28 -3.07 -12.33 11.92
N GLN A 29 -2.81 -13.40 11.17
CA GLN A 29 -1.67 -14.28 11.41
C GLN A 29 -0.35 -13.54 11.18
N TRP A 30 -0.20 -12.83 10.06
CA TRP A 30 0.99 -12.06 9.75
C TRP A 30 1.28 -10.98 10.80
N GLU A 31 0.26 -10.22 11.22
CA GLU A 31 0.36 -9.21 12.28
C GLU A 31 0.85 -9.83 13.60
N SER A 32 0.36 -11.02 13.95
CA SER A 32 0.81 -11.74 15.14
C SER A 32 2.22 -12.30 15.02
N GLU A 33 2.61 -12.81 13.85
CA GLU A 33 3.95 -13.37 13.60
C GLU A 33 5.03 -12.27 13.59
N HIS A 34 4.69 -11.10 13.07
CA HIS A 34 5.60 -9.96 12.95
C HIS A 34 5.46 -8.93 14.09
N ASN A 35 4.55 -9.17 15.04
CA ASN A 35 4.25 -8.26 16.16
C ASN A 35 3.99 -6.80 15.68
N MET A 36 3.32 -6.69 14.54
CA MET A 36 3.05 -5.44 13.84
C MET A 36 1.55 -5.29 13.61
N LYS A 37 1.01 -4.06 13.64
CA LYS A 37 -0.37 -3.80 13.24
C LYS A 37 -0.40 -3.06 11.91
N LEU A 38 -1.04 -3.67 10.93
CA LEU A 38 -1.30 -3.06 9.65
C LEU A 38 -2.39 -2.00 9.78
N PRO A 39 -2.26 -0.84 9.12
CA PRO A 39 -3.31 0.16 9.08
C PRO A 39 -4.62 -0.44 8.57
N ALA A 40 -5.75 -0.07 9.17
CA ALA A 40 -7.07 -0.60 8.80
C ALA A 40 -7.37 -0.39 7.30
N SER A 41 -6.99 0.77 6.76
CA SER A 41 -7.12 1.08 5.33
C SER A 41 -6.26 0.16 4.46
N PHE A 42 -5.07 -0.24 4.93
CA PHE A 42 -4.22 -1.17 4.21
C PHE A 42 -4.81 -2.59 4.19
N ARG A 43 -5.33 -3.06 5.33
CA ARG A 43 -6.07 -4.34 5.42
C ARG A 43 -7.27 -4.36 4.46
N ALA A 44 -8.01 -3.27 4.38
CA ALA A 44 -9.15 -3.14 3.48
C ALA A 44 -8.75 -3.26 1.99
N ILE A 45 -7.57 -2.77 1.60
CA ILE A 45 -7.07 -2.92 0.23
C ILE A 45 -6.68 -4.37 -0.06
N LEU A 46 -5.84 -4.97 0.79
CA LEU A 46 -5.33 -6.32 0.56
C LEU A 46 -6.45 -7.38 0.48
N THR A 47 -7.53 -7.17 1.24
CA THR A 47 -8.72 -8.04 1.25
C THR A 47 -9.76 -7.69 0.20
N ALA A 48 -9.73 -6.49 -0.37
CA ALA A 48 -10.65 -6.11 -1.43
C ALA A 48 -10.23 -6.67 -2.79
N GLY A 49 -8.93 -6.63 -3.12
CA GLY A 49 -8.44 -6.98 -4.45
C GLY A 49 -7.07 -6.40 -4.80
N SER A 50 -6.63 -6.67 -6.03
CA SER A 50 -5.39 -6.13 -6.60
C SER A 50 -5.72 -4.99 -7.56
N TYR A 51 -4.92 -3.93 -7.53
CA TYR A 51 -5.09 -2.78 -8.41
C TYR A 51 -4.18 -2.96 -9.61
N GLU A 52 -4.75 -2.99 -10.82
CA GLU A 52 -3.98 -2.84 -12.05
C GLU A 52 -3.72 -1.36 -12.28
N ILE A 53 -2.78 -0.84 -11.50
CA ILE A 53 -2.15 0.45 -11.74
C ILE A 53 -0.86 0.17 -12.50
N ALA A 54 -0.62 0.88 -13.62
CA ALA A 54 0.57 0.68 -14.44
C ALA A 54 1.85 0.78 -13.59
N ASN A 55 2.67 -0.28 -13.65
CA ASN A 55 3.92 -0.48 -12.91
C ASN A 55 3.80 -0.48 -11.38
N PHE A 56 2.59 -0.63 -10.83
CA PHE A 56 2.34 -0.71 -9.40
C PHE A 56 1.96 -2.13 -9.00
N TYR A 57 2.59 -2.62 -7.94
CA TYR A 57 2.29 -3.93 -7.39
C TYR A 57 2.48 -3.93 -5.88
N PHE A 58 1.58 -4.61 -5.18
CA PHE A 58 1.78 -4.91 -3.78
C PHE A 58 2.81 -6.03 -3.64
N HIS A 59 3.77 -5.82 -2.76
CA HIS A 59 4.70 -6.86 -2.36
C HIS A 59 4.07 -7.74 -1.29
N PRO A 60 4.42 -9.03 -1.22
CA PRO A 60 4.23 -9.77 0.02
C PRO A 60 4.96 -9.03 1.13
N LEU A 61 4.27 -8.82 2.26
CA LEU A 61 4.78 -8.05 3.38
C LEU A 61 6.10 -8.66 3.86
N LYS A 62 7.20 -7.91 3.67
CA LYS A 62 8.56 -8.34 3.99
C LYS A 62 9.31 -7.18 4.62
N GLU A 63 10.15 -7.48 5.60
CA GLU A 63 11.09 -6.48 6.10
C GLU A 63 12.16 -6.19 5.04
N SER A 64 12.55 -4.93 4.93
CA SER A 64 13.62 -4.52 4.02
C SER A 64 14.99 -4.87 4.61
N SER A 65 15.78 -5.66 3.89
CA SER A 65 17.16 -5.97 4.28
C SER A 65 18.07 -4.75 4.27
N ASP A 66 17.82 -3.80 3.35
CA ASP A 66 18.58 -2.56 3.22
C ASP A 66 18.15 -1.50 4.25
N PHE A 67 16.91 -1.57 4.72
CA PHE A 67 16.32 -0.62 5.68
C PHE A 67 15.65 -1.38 6.84
N PRO A 68 16.44 -1.86 7.83
CA PRO A 68 15.89 -2.57 8.98
C PRO A 68 14.90 -1.68 9.75
N GLY A 69 13.80 -2.27 10.20
CA GLY A 69 12.70 -1.53 10.83
C GLY A 69 11.63 -1.00 9.86
N TYR A 70 11.74 -1.31 8.57
CA TYR A 70 10.74 -0.95 7.55
C TYR A 70 10.19 -2.20 6.86
N VAL A 71 8.86 -2.31 6.81
CA VAL A 71 8.14 -3.36 6.10
C VAL A 71 7.68 -2.85 4.75
N LEU A 72 8.24 -3.45 3.70
CA LEU A 72 7.87 -3.22 2.31
C LEU A 72 6.48 -3.80 2.05
N PHE A 73 5.63 -2.99 1.45
CA PHE A 73 4.26 -3.39 1.14
C PHE A 73 3.87 -3.15 -0.32
N ALA A 74 4.53 -2.22 -1.01
CA ALA A 74 4.27 -1.95 -2.42
C ALA A 74 5.51 -1.45 -3.14
N ARG A 75 5.48 -1.52 -4.47
CA ARG A 75 6.48 -0.90 -5.34
C ARG A 75 5.79 -0.26 -6.54
N TRP A 76 6.29 0.91 -6.92
CA TRP A 76 5.89 1.62 -8.13
C TRP A 76 7.13 2.02 -8.92
N ASN A 77 7.32 1.47 -10.11
CA ASN A 77 8.56 1.65 -10.89
C ASN A 77 9.81 1.27 -10.06
N ASP A 78 10.67 2.23 -9.74
CA ASP A 78 11.86 2.07 -8.89
C ASP A 78 11.64 2.49 -7.43
N ASP A 79 10.48 3.07 -7.10
CA ASP A 79 10.13 3.50 -5.75
C ASP A 79 9.55 2.32 -4.96
N GLU A 80 10.21 1.94 -3.87
CA GLU A 80 9.69 0.97 -2.91
C GLU A 80 8.97 1.70 -1.77
N PHE A 81 7.77 1.25 -1.40
CA PHE A 81 6.99 1.83 -0.32
C PHE A 81 6.97 0.93 0.89
N ALA A 82 7.20 1.53 2.06
CA ALA A 82 7.26 0.83 3.32
C ALA A 82 6.53 1.56 4.45
N LEU A 83 6.16 0.78 5.45
CA LEU A 83 5.68 1.23 6.77
C LEU A 83 6.76 0.92 7.80
N LYS A 84 6.80 1.64 8.92
CA LYS A 84 7.69 1.24 10.02
C LYS A 84 7.13 0.00 10.73
N SER A 85 8.00 -0.95 11.03
CA SER A 85 7.61 -2.19 11.73
C SER A 85 7.27 -1.98 13.21
N ASP A 86 7.77 -0.90 13.81
CA ASP A 86 7.58 -0.57 15.22
C ASP A 86 6.19 0.03 15.54
N ASN A 87 5.36 0.27 14.52
CA ASN A 87 4.09 0.99 14.61
C ASN A 87 4.20 2.38 15.28
N SER A 88 5.39 3.01 15.24
CA SER A 88 5.57 4.37 15.76
C SER A 88 4.71 5.38 15.01
N ASP A 89 4.43 5.13 13.73
CA ASP A 89 3.58 5.96 12.89
C ASP A 89 2.97 5.18 11.72
N GLU A 90 1.80 5.63 11.25
CA GLU A 90 1.08 5.05 10.10
C GLU A 90 1.48 5.69 8.76
N ALA A 91 2.61 6.40 8.75
CA ALA A 91 3.09 7.10 7.57
C ALA A 91 3.67 6.15 6.54
N VAL A 92 3.54 6.53 5.27
CA VAL A 92 4.17 5.80 4.16
C VAL A 92 5.53 6.42 3.88
N TYR A 93 6.55 5.58 3.88
CA TYR A 93 7.91 5.95 3.51
C TYR A 93 8.25 5.42 2.13
N VAL A 94 9.08 6.15 1.42
CA VAL A 94 9.72 5.68 0.19
C VAL A 94 11.15 5.26 0.52
N LEU A 95 11.50 4.07 0.08
CA LEU A 95 12.82 3.47 0.20
C LEU A 95 13.47 3.49 -1.18
N LEU A 96 14.60 4.19 -1.30
CA LEU A 96 15.39 4.25 -2.52
C LEU A 96 16.78 3.73 -2.24
N LYS A 97 17.31 2.92 -3.16
CA LYS A 97 18.63 2.33 -3.01
C LYS A 97 19.70 3.41 -2.91
N GLY A 98 20.38 3.47 -1.77
CA GLY A 98 21.47 4.42 -1.52
C GLY A 98 21.03 5.78 -0.97
N GLU A 99 19.73 5.97 -0.72
CA GLU A 99 19.21 7.17 -0.05
C GLU A 99 18.58 6.83 1.31
N GLN A 100 18.36 7.85 2.14
CA GLN A 100 17.67 7.66 3.41
C GLN A 100 16.15 7.53 3.18
N PRO A 101 15.45 6.68 3.96
CA PRO A 101 14.00 6.62 3.95
C PRO A 101 13.41 8.00 4.19
N TYR A 102 12.50 8.44 3.33
CA TYR A 102 11.82 9.71 3.51
C TYR A 102 10.31 9.51 3.53
N ARG A 103 9.66 10.33 4.35
CA ARG A 103 8.21 10.29 4.53
C ARG A 103 7.52 10.83 3.28
N LYS A 104 6.72 10.01 2.63
CA LYS A 104 5.96 10.37 1.42
C LYS A 104 4.57 10.89 1.74
N SER A 105 3.93 10.33 2.78
CA SER A 105 2.59 10.71 3.20
C SER A 105 2.39 10.45 4.68
N ASP A 106 1.51 11.22 5.32
CA ASP A 106 1.21 11.08 6.74
C ASP A 106 0.42 9.81 7.08
N SER A 107 -0.31 9.26 6.10
CA SER A 107 -1.13 8.06 6.27
C SER A 107 -1.18 7.21 4.98
N PHE A 108 -1.37 5.89 5.12
CA PHE A 108 -1.61 5.00 3.98
C PHE A 108 -2.81 5.44 3.13
N GLN A 109 -3.87 5.93 3.78
CA GLN A 109 -5.07 6.39 3.10
C GLN A 109 -4.81 7.59 2.18
N GLU A 110 -4.06 8.59 2.65
CA GLU A 110 -3.71 9.75 1.84
C GLU A 110 -2.78 9.39 0.69
N TRP A 111 -1.77 8.57 0.97
CA TRP A 111 -0.89 8.04 -0.06
C TRP A 111 -1.68 7.33 -1.14
N PHE A 112 -2.57 6.42 -0.75
CA PHE A 112 -3.33 5.61 -1.69
C PHE A 112 -4.31 6.45 -2.54
N ARG A 113 -4.95 7.45 -1.94
CA ARG A 113 -5.76 8.43 -2.68
C ARG A 113 -4.94 9.18 -3.73
N THR A 114 -3.75 9.63 -3.35
CA THR A 114 -2.85 10.35 -4.26
C THR A 114 -2.42 9.46 -5.43
N MET A 115 -2.10 8.19 -5.14
CA MET A 115 -1.75 7.21 -6.18
C MET A 115 -2.93 6.92 -7.11
N ALA A 116 -4.13 6.74 -6.58
CA ALA A 116 -5.34 6.54 -7.37
C ALA A 116 -5.66 7.75 -8.27
N ASP A 117 -5.49 8.98 -7.75
CA ASP A 117 -5.71 10.21 -8.54
C ASP A 117 -4.66 10.41 -9.64
N LEU A 118 -3.38 10.19 -9.33
CA LEU A 118 -2.29 10.27 -10.32
C LEU A 118 -2.51 9.29 -11.48
N THR A 119 -3.01 8.09 -11.17
CA THR A 119 -3.24 7.03 -12.16
C THR A 119 -4.54 7.24 -12.93
N ALA A 120 -5.53 7.91 -12.32
CA ALA A 120 -6.68 8.47 -13.02
C ALA A 120 -6.25 9.47 -14.10
N ARG A 121 -5.42 10.45 -13.73
CA ARG A 121 -4.92 11.50 -14.64
C ARG A 121 -4.00 10.97 -15.74
N THR A 122 -3.09 10.04 -15.42
CA THR A 122 -2.10 9.53 -16.39
C THR A 122 -2.76 8.76 -17.56
N ASN A 123 -3.94 8.19 -17.35
CA ASN A 123 -4.68 7.45 -18.38
C ASN A 123 -5.77 8.29 -19.10
N ASN A 124 -5.98 9.54 -18.68
CA ASN A 124 -6.82 10.51 -19.38
C ASN A 124 -5.95 11.73 -19.69
N PRO A 125 -5.14 11.70 -20.76
CA PRO A 125 -4.58 12.94 -21.29
C PRO A 125 -5.75 13.77 -21.82
N GLU A 126 -5.97 14.95 -21.26
CA GLU A 126 -6.73 15.99 -21.96
C GLU A 126 -6.03 16.38 -23.28
#